data_AF-A0A352LL05-F1
#
_entry.id   AF-A0A352LL05-F1
#
_cell.length_a   1.000
_cell.length_b   1.000
_cell.length_c   1.000
_cell.angle_alpha   90.00
_cell.angle_beta   90.00
_cell.angle_gamma   90.00
#
_symmetry.space_group_name_H-M   'P 1'
#
loop_
_entity.id
_entity.type
_entity.pdbx_description
1 polymer ?
#
loop_
_entity_poly.entity_id
_entity_poly.type
_entity_poly.pdbx_seq_one_letter_code
_entity_poly.pdbx_strand_id
1 'polypeptide(L)' 'MLDFTYCNPTKLMFGRSMEGEIGRELAALPESPKRALIVYGGGSAVRSGLLDLVRNSL' A
#
# COMPACT_ATOMS: atom_id res chain seq x y z
N MET A 1 4.78 -4.92 34.17
CA MET A 1 5.09 -4.20 32.92
C MET A 1 6.49 -3.62 33.08
N LEU A 2 7.34 -3.75 32.07
CA LEU A 2 8.74 -3.27 32.11
C LEU A 2 8.85 -2.02 31.22
N ASP A 3 9.87 -1.21 31.47
CA ASP A 3 10.15 -0.03 30.66
C ASP A 3 10.63 -0.46 29.27
N PHE A 4 10.04 0.15 28.23
CA PHE A 4 10.45 -0.06 26.84
C PHE A 4 10.27 1.21 26.02
N THR A 5 11.03 1.30 24.92
CA THR A 5 10.80 2.29 23.86
C THR A 5 10.34 1.54 22.61
N TYR A 6 9.28 2.04 21.98
CA TYR A 6 8.70 1.45 20.78
C TYR A 6 8.66 2.47 19.65
N CYS A 7 9.02 2.02 18.45
CA CYS A 7 8.92 2.80 17.22
C CYS A 7 8.29 1.93 16.14
N ASN A 8 7.26 2.46 15.49
CA ASN A 8 6.72 1.94 14.24
C ASN A 8 6.65 3.10 13.24
N PRO A 9 7.60 3.18 12.29
CA PRO A 9 7.63 4.27 11.32
C PRO A 9 6.64 4.06 10.17
N THR A 10 5.96 2.91 10.09
CA THR A 10 5.04 2.61 9.00
C THR A 10 3.78 3.46 9.11
N LYS A 11 3.50 4.25 8.06
CA LYS A 11 2.20 4.91 7.89
C LYS A 11 1.13 3.85 7.68
N LEU A 12 0.18 3.77 8.61
CA LEU A 12 -0.97 2.87 8.53
C LEU A 12 -2.15 3.59 7.88
N MET A 13 -2.65 3.03 6.78
CA MET A 13 -3.86 3.51 6.11
C MET A 13 -4.99 2.52 6.39
N PHE A 14 -5.99 2.96 7.14
CA PHE A 14 -7.08 2.10 7.59
C PHE A 14 -8.43 2.67 7.16
N GLY A 15 -9.30 1.79 6.65
CA GLY A 15 -10.63 2.15 6.16
C GLY A 15 -11.01 1.32 4.94
N ARG A 16 -12.28 1.40 4.56
CA ARG A 16 -12.77 0.80 3.31
C ARG A 16 -12.18 1.57 2.13
N SER A 17 -11.82 0.86 1.05
CA SER A 17 -11.35 1.44 -0.21
C SER A 17 -9.97 2.14 -0.18
N MET A 18 -9.16 1.90 0.85
CA MET A 18 -7.82 2.50 0.96
C MET A 18 -6.84 2.02 -0.13
N GLU A 19 -7.09 0.85 -0.72
CA GLU A 19 -6.32 0.31 -1.84
C GLU A 19 -6.30 1.25 -3.06
N GLY A 20 -7.31 2.12 -3.22
CA GLY A 20 -7.37 3.11 -4.29
C GLY A 20 -6.49 4.35 -4.07
N GLU A 21 -5.90 4.52 -2.88
CA GLU A 21 -5.09 5.69 -2.53
C GLU A 21 -3.58 5.45 -2.74
N ILE A 22 -3.19 4.24 -3.14
CA ILE A 22 -1.78 3.81 -3.20
C ILE A 22 -0.95 4.71 -4.12
N GLY A 23 -1.43 5.04 -5.33
CA GLY A 23 -0.65 5.91 -6.21
C GLY A 23 -0.55 7.36 -5.74
N ARG A 24 -1.58 7.91 -5.07
CA ARG A 24 -1.48 9.23 -4.42
C ARG A 24 -0.38 9.23 -3.36
N GLU A 25 -0.31 8.16 -2.57
CA GLU A 25 0.69 8.01 -1.51
C GLU A 25 2.10 7.81 -2.06
N LEU A 26 2.26 7.03 -3.13
CA LEU A 26 3.54 6.92 -3.84
C LEU A 26 3.99 8.27 -4.39
N ALA A 27 3.08 9.07 -4.97
CA ALA A 27 3.39 10.40 -5.47
C ALA A 27 3.75 11.39 -4.35
N ALA A 28 3.22 11.20 -3.14
CA ALA A 28 3.53 12.03 -1.98
C ALA A 28 4.87 11.68 -1.30
N LEU A 29 5.50 10.55 -1.68
CA LEU A 29 6.82 10.22 -1.17
C LEU A 29 7.87 11.24 -1.64
N PRO A 30 8.90 11.54 -0.82
CA PRO A 30 9.97 12.47 -1.19
C PRO A 30 10.64 12.12 -2.53
N GLU A 31 10.82 10.83 -2.80
CA GLU A 31 11.44 10.32 -4.03
C GLU A 31 10.49 10.32 -5.24
N SER A 32 9.17 10.49 -5.02
CA SER A 32 8.13 10.53 -6.07
C SER A 32 8.32 9.48 -7.18
N PRO A 33 8.43 8.17 -6.83
CA PRO A 33 8.76 7.11 -7.78
C PRO A 33 7.77 7.05 -8.95
N LYS A 34 8.31 6.86 -10.16
CA LYS A 34 7.51 6.75 -11.40
C LYS A 34 7.26 5.31 -11.86
N ARG A 35 7.91 4.35 -11.21
CA ARG A 35 7.80 2.92 -11.53
C ARG A 35 7.77 2.11 -10.25
N ALA A 36 6.89 1.11 -10.21
CA ALA A 36 6.77 0.16 -9.12
C ALA A 36 6.62 -1.26 -9.69
N LEU A 37 7.10 -2.26 -8.95
CA LEU A 37 6.87 -3.66 -9.24
C LEU A 37 5.79 -4.20 -8.30
N ILE A 38 4.68 -4.68 -8.85
CA ILE A 38 3.63 -5.30 -8.06
C ILE A 38 3.93 -6.79 -7.89
N VAL A 39 4.15 -7.22 -6.66
CA VAL A 39 4.41 -8.62 -6.30
C VAL A 39 3.16 -9.20 -5.61
N TYR A 40 2.64 -10.31 -6.13
CA TYR A 40 1.47 -11.01 -5.57
C TYR A 40 1.59 -12.53 -5.76
N GLY A 41 0.80 -13.30 -5.00
CA GLY A 41 0.86 -14.76 -4.95
C GLY A 41 -0.05 -15.47 -5.98
N GLY A 42 -0.64 -16.61 -5.60
CA GLY A 42 -1.41 -17.55 -6.44
C GLY A 42 -2.75 -17.06 -7.04
N GLY A 43 -2.85 -15.77 -7.37
CA GLY A 43 -3.95 -15.21 -8.16
C GLY A 43 -5.20 -14.82 -7.37
N SER A 44 -5.23 -14.96 -6.04
CA SER A 44 -6.40 -14.54 -5.24
C SER A 44 -6.68 -13.04 -5.39
N ALA A 45 -5.64 -12.19 -5.39
CA ALA A 45 -5.76 -10.74 -5.59
C ALA A 45 -6.33 -10.36 -6.97
N VAL A 46 -6.13 -11.22 -7.98
CA VAL A 46 -6.74 -11.05 -9.31
C VAL A 46 -8.22 -11.43 -9.25
N ARG A 47 -8.54 -12.62 -8.71
CA ARG A 47 -9.92 -13.12 -8.63
C ARG A 47 -10.83 -12.21 -7.81
N SER A 48 -10.30 -11.52 -6.80
CA SER A 48 -11.05 -10.59 -5.98
C SER A 48 -11.20 -9.19 -6.58
N GLY A 49 -10.55 -8.89 -7.72
CA GLY A 49 -10.49 -7.55 -8.31
C GLY A 49 -9.58 -6.57 -7.56
N LEU A 50 -8.95 -6.98 -6.45
CA LEU A 50 -8.06 -6.13 -5.66
C LEU A 50 -6.88 -5.63 -6.50
N LEU A 51 -6.27 -6.51 -7.29
CA LEU A 51 -5.11 -6.14 -8.10
C LEU A 51 -5.45 -5.05 -9.13
N ASP A 52 -6.67 -5.05 -9.67
CA ASP A 52 -7.11 -4.06 -10.64
C ASP A 52 -7.37 -2.71 -9.96
N LEU A 53 -7.94 -2.69 -8.76
CA LEU A 53 -8.08 -1.47 -7.95
C LEU A 53 -6.71 -0.82 -7.68
N VAL A 54 -5.72 -1.63 -7.27
CA VAL A 54 -4.36 -1.15 -7.03
C VAL A 54 -3.77 -0.59 -8.32
N ARG A 55 -3.82 -1.34 -9.43
CA ARG A 55 -3.27 -0.91 -10.72
C ARG A 55 -3.87 0.40 -11.23
N ASN A 56 -5.18 0.59 -11.06
CA ASN A 56 -5.86 1.81 -11.48
C ASN A 56 -5.48 3.04 -10.64
N SER A 57 -4.95 2.84 -9.43
CA SER A 57 -4.48 3.94 -8.58
C SER A 57 -3.08 4.44 -8.94
N LEU A 58 -2.25 3.62 -9.60
CA LEU A 58 -0.81 3.83 -9.80
C LEU A 58 -0.46 4.76 -10.98
#